data_AF-A0A5D8YTV0-F1
#
_entry.id   AF-A0A5D8YTV0-F1
#
_cell.length_a   1.000
_cell.length_b   1.000
_cell.length_c   1.000
_cell.angle_alpha   90.00
_cell.angle_beta   90.00
_cell.angle_gamma   90.00
#
_symmetry.space_group_name_H-M   'P 1'
#
loop_
_entity.id
_entity.type
_entity.pdbx_description
1 polymer ?
#
loop_
_entity_poly.entity_id
_entity_poly.type
_entity_poly.pdbx_seq_one_letter_code
_entity_poly.pdbx_strand_id
1 'polypeptide(L)'
;MKISDSLIRINRILTSLNDGDEVSDLKYEYANILDNPNGLYDGEVVSCIWNSESCCWNLEIVKNGYDFISITETFSSYVSRIVKCHLNSITSLLIIFHLNYEPQKFKNLIRGIITEMNFLVLQCGELPELKAEFSKFIVYIKEKYNKTGESSPMKPISTKIKLLRSINLFTTFLLDYSDSKNTLGKPVFERDIPAFKELVINNFIDKDDRSISKETINTYFDTNKQDEKRAKKKPIELPDTYNELDDTEVEETEESNS
;
A
#
# COMPACT_ATOMS: atom_id res chain seq x y z
N MET A 1 5.88 -6.74 6.57
CA MET A 1 6.88 -7.28 5.61
C MET A 1 8.17 -6.47 5.75
N LYS A 2 9.33 -7.11 5.91
CA LYS A 2 10.63 -6.42 5.94
C LYS A 2 11.19 -6.28 4.52
N ILE A 3 12.02 -5.26 4.26
CA ILE A 3 12.71 -5.10 2.96
C ILE A 3 13.52 -6.36 2.61
N SER A 4 14.17 -6.96 3.61
CA SER A 4 14.89 -8.23 3.46
C SER A 4 14.01 -9.35 2.90
N ASP A 5 12.76 -9.45 3.35
CA ASP A 5 11.86 -10.52 2.93
C ASP A 5 11.49 -10.37 1.45
N SER A 6 11.30 -9.14 0.99
CA SER A 6 11.03 -8.84 -0.43
C SER A 6 12.24 -9.14 -1.31
N LEU A 7 13.44 -8.78 -0.86
CA LEU A 7 14.68 -9.07 -1.58
C LEU A 7 14.97 -10.58 -1.65
N ILE A 8 14.77 -11.30 -0.55
CA ILE A 8 14.92 -12.76 -0.50
C ILE A 8 13.95 -13.45 -1.47
N ARG A 9 12.69 -13.00 -1.51
CA ARG A 9 11.68 -13.54 -2.46
C ARG A 9 12.08 -13.29 -3.90
N ILE A 10 12.53 -12.07 -4.23
CA ILE A 10 13.04 -11.76 -5.57
C ILE A 10 14.25 -12.64 -5.93
N ASN A 11 15.21 -12.79 -5.01
CA ASN A 11 16.40 -13.59 -5.26
C ASN A 11 16.09 -15.08 -5.44
N ARG A 12 15.13 -15.62 -4.68
CA ARG A 12 14.66 -17.00 -4.84
C ARG A 12 14.07 -17.21 -6.23
N ILE A 13 13.21 -16.30 -6.69
CA ILE A 13 12.66 -16.35 -8.05
C ILE A 13 13.80 -16.37 -9.08
N LEU A 14 14.79 -15.48 -8.95
CA LEU A 14 15.93 -15.45 -9.88
C LEU A 14 16.80 -16.71 -9.84
N THR A 15 16.95 -17.34 -8.68
CA THR A 15 17.77 -18.55 -8.55
C THR A 15 17.07 -19.74 -9.24
N SER A 16 15.77 -19.93 -8.99
CA SER A 16 14.98 -20.95 -9.71
C SER A 16 15.03 -20.78 -11.23
N LEU A 17 15.16 -19.54 -11.72
CA LEU A 17 15.27 -19.24 -13.15
C LEU A 17 16.63 -19.59 -13.77
N ASN A 18 17.70 -19.45 -12.99
CA ASN A 18 19.07 -19.65 -13.48
C ASN A 18 19.54 -21.10 -13.38
N ASP A 19 18.90 -21.93 -12.57
CA ASP A 19 19.26 -23.34 -12.38
C ASP A 19 18.90 -24.22 -13.60
N GLY A 20 18.31 -23.63 -14.65
CA GLY A 20 18.05 -24.31 -15.92
C GLY A 20 16.82 -25.22 -15.91
N ASP A 21 15.98 -25.09 -14.89
CA ASP A 21 14.66 -25.72 -14.86
C ASP A 21 13.89 -25.32 -16.14
N GLU A 22 13.29 -26.31 -16.81
CA GLU A 22 12.43 -25.99 -17.93
C GLU A 22 11.29 -25.08 -17.42
N VAL A 23 10.89 -24.08 -18.19
CA VAL A 23 9.78 -23.16 -17.82
C VAL A 23 8.50 -23.93 -17.47
N SER A 24 8.34 -25.14 -18.01
CA SER A 24 7.31 -26.13 -17.68
C SER A 24 7.37 -26.67 -16.24
N ASP A 25 8.55 -26.84 -15.66
CA ASP A 25 8.75 -27.34 -14.29
C ASP A 25 8.42 -26.27 -13.24
N LEU A 26 8.64 -25.00 -13.60
CA LEU A 26 8.26 -23.83 -12.78
C LEU A 26 6.74 -23.66 -12.66
N LYS A 27 5.93 -24.34 -13.50
CA LYS A 27 4.46 -24.34 -13.40
C LYS A 27 3.96 -24.77 -12.01
N TYR A 28 4.64 -25.71 -11.37
CA TYR A 28 4.28 -26.21 -10.05
C TYR A 28 4.73 -25.29 -8.90
N GLU A 29 5.85 -24.58 -9.05
CA GLU A 29 6.22 -23.50 -8.12
C GLU A 29 5.24 -22.32 -8.23
N TYR A 30 4.74 -22.04 -9.44
CA TYR A 30 3.73 -21.01 -9.72
C TYR A 30 2.38 -21.29 -9.03
N ALA A 31 1.90 -22.53 -9.07
CA ALA A 31 0.63 -22.90 -8.43
C ALA A 31 0.65 -22.69 -6.91
N ASN A 32 1.81 -22.84 -6.26
CA ASN A 32 1.98 -22.66 -4.82
C ASN A 32 2.31 -21.20 -4.41
N ILE A 33 2.88 -20.39 -5.30
CA ILE A 33 3.10 -18.95 -5.04
C ILE A 33 1.80 -18.14 -5.24
N LEU A 34 0.86 -18.67 -6.03
CA LEU A 34 -0.48 -18.14 -6.28
C LEU A 34 -1.48 -18.37 -5.13
N ASP A 35 -1.05 -18.67 -3.90
CA ASP A 35 -1.95 -18.81 -2.74
C ASP A 35 -2.84 -17.57 -2.48
N ASN A 36 -2.56 -16.42 -3.12
CA ASN A 36 -3.50 -15.30 -3.22
C ASN A 36 -3.29 -14.46 -4.50
N PRO A 37 -3.88 -14.84 -5.65
CA PRO A 37 -3.68 -14.15 -6.92
C PRO A 37 -4.32 -12.75 -6.93
N ASN A 38 -5.30 -12.52 -6.05
CA ASN A 38 -6.05 -11.28 -5.91
C ASN A 38 -5.16 -10.11 -5.40
N GLY A 39 -3.95 -10.39 -4.92
CA GLY A 39 -2.97 -9.36 -4.56
C GLY A 39 -2.09 -8.88 -5.74
N LEU A 40 -2.12 -9.57 -6.88
CA LEU A 40 -1.32 -9.27 -8.07
C LEU A 40 -2.13 -8.60 -9.17
N TYR A 41 -3.44 -8.88 -9.19
CA TYR A 41 -4.38 -8.35 -10.14
C TYR A 41 -5.38 -7.44 -9.44
N ASP A 42 -5.82 -6.42 -10.17
CA ASP A 42 -6.86 -5.51 -9.71
C ASP A 42 -8.24 -6.18 -9.88
N GLY A 43 -8.50 -7.27 -9.16
CA GLY A 43 -9.70 -8.09 -9.29
C GLY A 43 -9.50 -9.52 -8.78
N GLU A 44 -10.58 -10.30 -8.81
CA GLU A 44 -10.57 -11.71 -8.45
C GLU A 44 -10.21 -12.58 -9.66
N VAL A 45 -9.18 -13.41 -9.55
CA VAL A 45 -8.83 -14.37 -10.60
C VAL A 45 -9.75 -15.58 -10.48
N VAL A 46 -10.72 -15.71 -11.40
CA VAL A 46 -11.72 -16.78 -11.38
C VAL A 46 -11.32 -17.99 -12.23
N SER A 47 -10.40 -17.80 -13.19
CA SER A 47 -9.85 -18.87 -14.02
C SER A 47 -8.39 -18.60 -14.37
N CYS A 48 -7.59 -19.65 -14.42
CA CYS A 48 -6.19 -19.61 -14.83
C CYS A 48 -5.83 -20.89 -15.57
N ILE A 49 -5.62 -20.78 -16.88
CA ILE A 49 -5.36 -21.92 -17.77
C ILE A 49 -3.99 -21.74 -18.43
N TRP A 50 -3.10 -22.72 -18.28
CA TRP A 50 -1.82 -22.74 -19.00
C TRP A 50 -2.01 -23.20 -20.44
N ASN A 51 -1.55 -22.41 -21.40
CA ASN A 51 -1.39 -22.79 -22.79
C ASN A 51 0.07 -23.20 -23.04
N SER A 52 0.29 -24.50 -23.23
CA SER A 52 1.61 -25.07 -23.49
C SER A 52 2.17 -24.76 -24.87
N GLU A 53 1.33 -24.46 -25.87
CA GLU A 53 1.78 -24.14 -27.22
C GLU A 53 2.39 -22.74 -27.30
N SER A 54 1.77 -21.79 -26.59
CA SER A 54 2.21 -20.38 -26.55
C SER A 54 3.00 -20.03 -25.28
N CYS A 55 3.26 -21.00 -24.42
CA CYS A 55 3.97 -20.85 -23.14
C CYS A 55 3.45 -19.65 -22.30
N CYS A 56 2.13 -19.57 -22.12
CA CYS A 56 1.49 -18.48 -21.38
C CYS A 56 0.29 -18.95 -20.57
N TRP A 57 -0.12 -18.16 -19.57
CA TRP A 57 -1.39 -18.35 -18.88
C TRP A 57 -2.46 -17.46 -19.50
N ASN A 58 -3.65 -18.03 -19.64
CA ASN A 58 -4.87 -17.29 -19.89
C ASN A 58 -5.62 -17.17 -18.57
N LEU A 59 -5.77 -15.94 -18.11
CA LEU A 59 -6.39 -15.58 -16.84
C LEU A 59 -7.73 -14.94 -17.14
N GLU A 60 -8.76 -15.31 -16.38
CA GLU A 60 -10.02 -14.59 -16.34
C GLU A 60 -10.14 -13.92 -14.98
N ILE A 61 -10.39 -12.61 -15.01
CA ILE A 61 -10.37 -11.74 -13.84
C ILE A 61 -11.71 -11.01 -13.78
N VAL A 62 -12.36 -11.07 -12.63
CA VAL A 62 -13.58 -10.31 -12.33
C VAL A 62 -13.20 -9.09 -11.51
N LYS A 63 -13.46 -7.90 -12.04
CA LYS A 63 -13.33 -6.65 -11.28
C LYS A 63 -14.70 -6.19 -10.79
N ASN A 64 -14.74 -5.71 -9.55
CA ASN A 64 -15.96 -5.13 -8.94
C ASN A 64 -17.22 -6.01 -9.06
N GLY A 65 -17.06 -7.33 -9.14
CA GLY A 65 -18.16 -8.31 -9.22
C GLY A 65 -18.80 -8.51 -10.60
N TYR A 66 -18.54 -7.65 -11.60
CA TYR A 66 -19.26 -7.70 -12.89
C TYR A 66 -18.38 -7.51 -14.12
N ASP A 67 -17.18 -6.94 -13.99
CA ASP A 67 -16.31 -6.66 -15.13
C ASP A 67 -15.37 -7.84 -15.41
N PHE A 68 -15.63 -8.58 -16.48
CA PHE A 68 -14.78 -9.69 -16.90
C PHE A 68 -13.65 -9.22 -17.81
N ILE A 69 -12.41 -9.59 -17.44
CA ILE A 69 -11.21 -9.28 -18.20
C ILE A 69 -10.43 -10.57 -18.42
N SER A 70 -10.16 -10.89 -19.69
CA SER A 70 -9.22 -11.94 -20.04
C SER A 70 -7.84 -11.35 -20.28
N ILE A 71 -6.83 -11.93 -19.64
CA ILE A 71 -5.42 -11.55 -19.82
C ILE A 71 -4.64 -12.77 -20.26
N THR A 72 -3.83 -12.62 -21.30
CA THR A 72 -2.78 -13.58 -21.63
C THR A 72 -1.47 -13.08 -21.05
N GLU A 73 -0.89 -13.85 -20.14
CA GLU A 73 0.35 -13.50 -19.46
C GLU A 73 1.44 -14.53 -19.76
N THR A 74 2.57 -14.07 -20.30
CA THR A 74 3.75 -14.91 -20.47
C THR A 74 4.50 -15.05 -19.14
N PHE A 75 5.35 -16.07 -19.07
CA PHE A 75 6.30 -16.26 -17.97
C PHE A 75 7.08 -14.98 -17.60
N SER A 76 7.69 -14.32 -18.59
CA SER A 76 8.45 -13.08 -18.36
C SER A 76 7.57 -11.97 -17.77
N SER A 77 6.35 -11.79 -18.32
CA SER A 77 5.43 -10.76 -17.82
C SER A 77 4.93 -11.01 -16.40
N TYR A 78 4.68 -12.27 -16.03
CA TYR A 78 4.30 -12.62 -14.65
C TYR A 78 5.43 -12.33 -13.67
N VAL A 79 6.65 -12.80 -13.95
CA VAL A 79 7.82 -12.58 -13.08
C VAL A 79 8.04 -11.09 -12.89
N SER A 80 7.96 -10.33 -13.98
CA SER A 80 8.06 -8.87 -13.94
C SER A 80 6.99 -8.24 -13.04
N ARG A 81 5.74 -8.72 -13.09
CA ARG A 81 4.64 -8.25 -12.22
C ARG A 81 4.90 -8.54 -10.74
N ILE A 82 5.30 -9.76 -10.40
CA ILE A 82 5.62 -10.12 -9.00
C ILE A 82 6.75 -9.25 -8.48
N VAL A 83 7.81 -9.11 -9.25
CA VAL A 83 8.96 -8.29 -8.87
C VAL A 83 8.50 -6.86 -8.65
N LYS A 84 7.70 -6.30 -9.56
CA LYS A 84 7.14 -4.96 -9.41
C LYS A 84 6.31 -4.80 -8.13
N CYS A 85 5.53 -5.81 -7.74
CA CYS A 85 4.79 -5.78 -6.47
C CYS A 85 5.73 -5.71 -5.25
N HIS A 86 6.81 -6.49 -5.26
CA HIS A 86 7.85 -6.41 -4.23
C HIS A 86 8.60 -5.08 -4.23
N LEU A 87 8.95 -4.55 -5.40
CA LEU A 87 9.59 -3.23 -5.54
C LEU A 87 8.69 -2.09 -5.03
N ASN A 88 7.39 -2.15 -5.30
CA ASN A 88 6.39 -1.23 -4.75
C ASN A 88 6.34 -1.31 -3.22
N SER A 89 6.38 -2.52 -2.68
CA SER A 89 6.42 -2.72 -1.23
C SER A 89 7.69 -2.16 -0.59
N ILE A 90 8.84 -2.35 -1.23
CA ILE A 90 10.11 -1.73 -0.81
C ILE A 90 9.98 -0.20 -0.86
N THR A 91 9.36 0.37 -1.90
CA THR A 91 9.11 1.81 -2.02
C THR A 91 8.32 2.35 -0.84
N SER A 92 7.23 1.70 -0.46
CA SER A 92 6.40 2.09 0.69
C SER A 92 7.20 2.04 1.99
N LEU A 93 8.00 0.99 2.19
CA LEU A 93 8.86 0.87 3.37
C LEU A 93 9.97 1.94 3.39
N LEU A 94 10.53 2.29 2.24
CA LEU A 94 11.54 3.35 2.14
C LEU A 94 10.99 4.72 2.54
N ILE A 95 9.72 5.00 2.26
CA ILE A 95 9.06 6.23 2.75
C ILE A 95 9.04 6.22 4.28
N ILE A 96 8.61 5.11 4.89
CA ILE A 96 8.56 4.97 6.36
C ILE A 96 9.98 5.12 6.95
N PHE A 97 10.98 4.44 6.40
CA PHE A 97 12.35 4.54 6.92
C PHE A 97 12.96 5.93 6.72
N HIS A 98 12.66 6.60 5.61
CA HIS A 98 13.14 7.97 5.38
C HIS A 98 12.64 8.94 6.45
N LEU A 99 11.41 8.75 6.93
CA LEU A 99 10.80 9.61 7.95
C LEU A 99 11.29 9.30 9.37
N ASN A 100 11.70 8.05 9.65
CA ASN A 100 11.94 7.58 11.01
C ASN A 100 13.41 7.28 11.34
N TYR A 101 14.28 7.10 10.34
CA TYR A 101 15.68 6.75 10.58
C TYR A 101 16.58 7.98 10.62
N GLU A 102 17.64 7.90 11.42
CA GLU A 102 18.76 8.84 11.33
C GLU A 102 19.30 8.89 9.88
N PRO A 103 19.64 10.07 9.34
CA PRO A 103 20.06 10.24 7.95
C PRO A 103 21.18 9.28 7.53
N GLN A 104 22.16 9.03 8.41
CA GLN A 104 23.27 8.13 8.12
C GLN A 104 22.84 6.66 8.07
N LYS A 105 21.95 6.23 8.97
CA LYS A 105 21.38 4.87 8.96
C LYS A 105 20.54 4.65 7.70
N PHE A 106 19.72 5.63 7.31
CA PHE A 106 18.94 5.59 6.08
C PHE A 106 19.83 5.54 4.83
N LYS A 107 20.90 6.35 4.77
CA LYS A 107 21.86 6.35 3.67
C LYS A 107 22.55 5.00 3.50
N ASN A 108 22.92 4.35 4.61
CA ASN A 108 23.49 3.00 4.58
C ASN A 108 22.48 1.96 4.08
N LEU A 109 21.21 2.05 4.50
CA LEU A 109 20.13 1.20 3.99
C LEU A 109 19.96 1.35 2.47
N ILE A 110 19.89 2.59 1.98
CA ILE A 110 19.78 2.89 0.54
C ILE A 110 20.96 2.31 -0.24
N ARG A 111 22.19 2.47 0.27
CA ARG A 111 23.38 1.89 -0.36
C ARG A 111 23.28 0.36 -0.41
N GLY A 112 22.86 -0.29 0.68
CA GLY A 112 22.66 -1.74 0.72
C GLY A 112 21.64 -2.23 -0.31
N ILE A 113 20.48 -1.55 -0.40
CA ILE A 113 19.45 -1.88 -1.39
C ILE A 113 19.97 -1.69 -2.81
N ILE A 114 20.68 -0.60 -3.11
CA ILE A 114 21.26 -0.38 -4.43
C ILE A 114 22.27 -1.49 -4.77
N THR A 115 23.14 -1.86 -3.83
CA THR A 115 24.11 -2.96 -4.04
C THR A 115 23.39 -4.26 -4.35
N GLU A 116 22.38 -4.62 -3.57
CA GLU A 116 21.60 -5.85 -3.78
C GLU A 116 20.88 -5.82 -5.14
N MET A 117 20.23 -4.71 -5.49
CA MET A 117 19.55 -4.58 -6.78
C MET A 117 20.52 -4.68 -7.96
N ASN A 118 21.74 -4.13 -7.86
CA ASN A 118 22.75 -4.32 -8.90
C ASN A 118 23.19 -5.78 -9.02
N PHE A 119 23.28 -6.50 -7.90
CA PHE A 119 23.54 -7.94 -7.93
C PHE A 119 22.40 -8.69 -8.62
N LEU A 120 21.14 -8.40 -8.29
CA LEU A 120 19.97 -9.00 -8.93
C LEU A 120 19.91 -8.70 -10.44
N VAL A 121 20.31 -7.51 -10.88
CA VAL A 121 20.44 -7.14 -12.30
C VAL A 121 21.43 -8.05 -13.03
N LEU A 122 22.54 -8.44 -12.40
CA LEU A 122 23.52 -9.36 -12.98
C LEU A 122 22.97 -10.79 -13.05
N GLN A 123 22.13 -11.17 -12.08
CA GLN A 123 21.48 -12.49 -12.02
C GLN A 123 20.28 -12.63 -12.97
N CYS A 124 19.82 -11.57 -13.63
CA CYS A 124 18.63 -11.65 -14.51
C CYS A 124 18.83 -12.48 -15.79
N GLY A 125 20.06 -12.87 -16.14
CA GLY A 125 20.34 -13.63 -17.36
C GLY A 125 19.74 -12.97 -18.62
N GLU A 126 18.93 -13.73 -19.35
CA GLU A 126 18.24 -13.32 -20.59
C GLU A 126 16.82 -12.77 -20.37
N LEU A 127 16.49 -12.22 -19.19
CA LEU A 127 15.20 -11.58 -18.92
C LEU A 127 15.28 -10.05 -19.03
N PRO A 128 15.19 -9.47 -20.25
CA PRO A 128 15.42 -8.04 -20.48
C PRO A 128 14.39 -7.15 -19.78
N GLU A 129 13.12 -7.59 -19.68
CA GLU A 129 12.07 -6.82 -19.00
C GLU A 129 12.40 -6.66 -17.51
N LEU A 130 12.84 -7.75 -16.87
CA LEU A 130 13.15 -7.76 -15.46
C LEU A 130 14.39 -6.91 -15.14
N LYS A 131 15.42 -7.01 -15.97
CA LYS A 131 16.61 -6.16 -15.92
C LYS A 131 16.25 -4.68 -16.04
N ALA A 132 15.32 -4.34 -16.94
CA ALA A 132 14.84 -2.99 -17.10
C ALA A 132 14.10 -2.47 -15.87
N GLU A 133 13.24 -3.29 -15.25
CA GLU A 133 12.51 -2.90 -14.03
C GLU A 133 13.45 -2.64 -12.84
N PHE A 134 14.44 -3.52 -12.58
CA PHE A 134 15.45 -3.25 -11.55
C PHE A 134 16.25 -1.99 -11.84
N SER A 135 16.65 -1.77 -13.10
CA SER A 135 17.40 -0.59 -13.49
C SER A 135 16.61 0.69 -13.26
N LYS A 136 15.32 0.72 -13.66
CA LYS A 136 14.40 1.83 -13.37
C LYS A 136 14.28 2.08 -11.87
N PHE A 137 14.16 1.02 -11.08
CA PHE A 137 14.04 1.13 -9.63
C PHE A 137 15.30 1.69 -8.97
N ILE A 138 16.49 1.27 -9.41
CA ILE A 138 17.77 1.82 -8.94
C ILE A 138 17.85 3.31 -9.25
N VAL A 139 17.49 3.73 -10.48
CA VAL A 139 17.48 5.15 -10.87
C VAL A 139 16.52 5.94 -9.98
N TYR A 140 15.29 5.45 -9.80
CA TYR A 140 14.30 6.07 -8.91
C TYR A 140 14.84 6.29 -7.49
N ILE A 141 15.43 5.26 -6.88
CA ILE A 141 16.00 5.38 -5.53
C ILE A 141 17.12 6.42 -5.49
N LYS A 142 18.05 6.38 -6.46
CA LYS A 142 19.17 7.33 -6.53
C LYS A 142 18.66 8.77 -6.67
N GLU A 143 17.72 9.02 -7.57
CA GLU A 143 17.19 10.36 -7.79
C GLU A 143 16.44 10.90 -6.58
N LYS A 144 15.63 10.05 -5.93
CA LYS A 144 14.80 10.43 -4.79
C LYS A 144 15.60 10.59 -3.50
N TYR A 145 16.61 9.74 -3.26
CA TYR A 145 17.27 9.62 -1.96
C TYR A 145 18.79 9.81 -1.96
N ASN A 146 19.49 9.93 -3.09
CA ASN A 146 20.90 10.36 -3.10
C ASN A 146 21.07 11.88 -3.21
N LYS A 147 20.03 12.63 -3.59
CA LYS A 147 20.03 14.09 -3.53
C LYS A 147 19.91 14.64 -2.10
N THR A 148 19.57 13.82 -1.11
CA THR A 148 19.46 14.20 0.32
C THR A 148 20.81 14.15 1.06
N GLY A 149 21.93 14.37 0.36
CA GLY A 149 23.27 14.48 0.93
C GLY A 149 23.49 15.76 1.74
N GLU A 150 22.60 16.73 1.63
CA GLU A 150 22.42 17.77 2.62
C GLU A 150 21.26 17.34 3.51
N SER A 151 21.53 17.22 4.81
CA SER A 151 20.50 17.22 5.81
C SER A 151 19.73 18.54 5.67
N SER A 152 18.75 18.58 4.77
CA SER A 152 17.64 19.46 4.98
C SER A 152 16.97 18.91 6.24
N PRO A 153 16.96 19.64 7.38
CA PRO A 153 15.91 19.36 8.36
C PRO A 153 14.62 19.28 7.56
N MET A 154 13.78 18.26 7.81
CA MET A 154 12.47 18.04 7.17
C MET A 154 12.00 19.36 6.61
N LYS A 155 12.20 19.60 5.30
CA LYS A 155 11.66 20.81 4.71
C LYS A 155 10.16 20.57 4.88
N PRO A 156 9.46 21.38 5.69
CA PRO A 156 8.04 21.17 5.90
C PRO A 156 7.44 21.00 4.52
N ILE A 157 6.63 19.95 4.33
CA ILE A 157 5.99 19.63 3.06
C ILE A 157 5.55 20.97 2.46
N SER A 158 6.20 21.41 1.38
CA SER A 158 6.06 22.81 0.94
C SER A 158 4.62 23.13 0.57
N THR A 159 3.85 22.08 0.28
CA THR A 159 2.41 22.09 0.11
C THR A 159 1.75 21.53 1.37
N LYS A 160 1.34 22.42 2.26
CA LYS A 160 0.43 22.04 3.35
C LYS A 160 -0.89 21.52 2.75
N ILE A 161 -1.45 20.49 3.38
CA ILE A 161 -2.73 19.89 2.98
C ILE A 161 -3.86 20.86 3.35
N LYS A 162 -4.67 21.23 2.37
CA LYS A 162 -5.84 22.07 2.59
C LYS A 162 -6.96 21.27 3.25
N LEU A 163 -7.29 21.65 4.48
CA LEU A 163 -8.41 21.07 5.21
C LEU A 163 -9.72 21.72 4.71
N LEU A 164 -10.43 21.03 3.82
CA LEU A 164 -11.71 21.51 3.28
C LEU A 164 -12.85 21.55 4.33
N ARG A 165 -12.67 20.82 5.42
CA ARG A 165 -13.62 20.74 6.54
C ARG A 165 -13.08 21.50 7.75
N SER A 166 -13.88 21.61 8.79
CA SER A 166 -13.52 22.35 9.99
C SER A 166 -12.49 21.59 10.82
N ILE A 167 -11.48 22.30 11.34
CA ILE A 167 -10.38 21.73 12.13
C ILE A 167 -10.87 20.97 13.36
N ASN A 168 -11.97 21.42 13.98
CA ASN A 168 -12.59 20.74 15.11
C ASN A 168 -12.99 19.29 14.79
N LEU A 169 -13.47 19.01 13.58
CA LEU A 169 -13.91 17.68 13.16
C LEU A 169 -12.71 16.77 13.00
N PHE A 170 -11.64 17.30 12.39
CA PHE A 170 -10.39 16.57 12.21
C PHE A 170 -9.72 16.25 13.55
N THR A 171 -9.63 17.21 14.48
CA THR A 171 -9.09 16.97 15.82
C THR A 171 -9.96 16.02 16.63
N THR A 172 -11.28 16.10 16.48
CA THR A 172 -12.22 15.17 17.14
C THR A 172 -12.04 13.74 16.61
N PHE A 173 -11.92 13.58 15.28
CA PHE A 173 -11.60 12.30 14.67
C PHE A 173 -10.29 11.72 15.23
N LEU A 174 -9.21 12.52 15.29
CA LEU A 174 -7.94 12.09 15.85
C LEU A 174 -8.06 11.66 17.32
N LEU A 175 -8.84 12.38 18.11
CA LEU A 175 -9.01 12.07 19.53
C LEU A 175 -9.91 10.84 19.76
N ASP A 176 -11.02 10.74 19.05
CA ASP A 176 -11.96 9.63 19.23
C ASP A 176 -11.33 8.31 18.76
N TYR A 177 -10.60 8.30 17.65
CA TYR A 177 -9.96 7.07 17.15
C TYR A 177 -8.67 6.69 17.89
N SER A 178 -8.14 7.56 18.76
CA SER A 178 -7.08 7.21 19.72
C SER A 178 -7.62 6.83 21.10
N ASP A 179 -8.93 6.98 21.36
CA ASP A 179 -9.56 6.56 22.60
C ASP A 179 -9.92 5.06 22.54
N SER A 180 -9.63 4.32 23.60
CA SER A 180 -10.03 2.92 23.73
C SER A 180 -11.55 2.75 23.89
N LYS A 181 -12.28 3.82 24.19
CA LYS A 181 -13.74 3.86 24.30
C LYS A 181 -14.46 4.14 22.98
N ASN A 182 -13.75 4.10 21.85
CA ASN A 182 -14.37 4.26 20.54
C ASN A 182 -15.25 3.05 20.17
N THR A 183 -16.01 3.17 19.08
CA THR A 183 -16.92 2.12 18.58
C THR A 183 -16.20 0.83 18.16
N LEU A 184 -14.89 0.89 17.92
CA LEU A 184 -14.06 -0.26 17.57
C LEU A 184 -13.51 -0.99 18.82
N GLY A 185 -13.74 -0.47 20.02
CA GLY A 185 -13.27 -1.03 21.29
C GLY A 185 -11.74 -1.08 21.44
N LYS A 186 -11.01 -0.44 20.53
CA LYS A 186 -9.53 -0.39 20.53
C LYS A 186 -9.04 0.89 19.88
N PRO A 187 -7.94 1.49 20.38
CA PRO A 187 -7.32 2.63 19.72
C PRO A 187 -6.79 2.20 18.34
N VAL A 188 -7.07 3.00 17.32
CA VAL A 188 -6.57 2.76 15.95
C VAL A 188 -5.13 3.27 15.81
N PHE A 189 -4.74 4.24 16.62
CA PHE A 189 -3.38 4.76 16.70
C PHE A 189 -3.08 5.26 18.12
N GLU A 190 -1.79 5.36 18.45
CA GLU A 190 -1.31 5.78 19.77
C GLU A 190 -1.63 7.25 20.06
N ARG A 191 -2.05 7.53 21.30
CA ARG A 191 -2.45 8.87 21.74
C ARG A 191 -1.25 9.69 22.19
N ASP A 192 -0.54 10.30 21.24
CA ASP A 192 0.48 11.32 21.52
C ASP A 192 -0.04 12.71 21.12
N ILE A 193 -0.58 13.42 22.12
CA ILE A 193 -1.15 14.77 21.92
C ILE A 193 -0.09 15.76 21.41
N PRO A 194 1.11 15.87 22.00
CA PRO A 194 2.20 16.64 21.42
C PRO A 194 2.45 16.34 19.94
N ALA A 195 2.57 15.07 19.56
CA ALA A 195 2.80 14.69 18.17
C ALA A 195 1.65 15.09 17.24
N PHE A 196 0.39 14.95 17.67
CA PHE A 196 -0.76 15.40 16.87
C PHE A 196 -0.77 16.91 16.68
N LYS A 197 -0.46 17.68 17.72
CA LYS A 197 -0.39 19.14 17.58
C LYS A 197 0.64 19.53 16.52
N GLU A 198 1.83 18.94 16.58
CA GLU A 198 2.88 19.19 15.59
C GLU A 198 2.49 18.74 14.19
N LEU A 199 1.86 17.57 14.06
CA LEU A 199 1.32 17.07 12.79
C LEU A 199 0.39 18.12 12.15
N VAL A 200 -0.57 18.65 12.91
CA VAL A 200 -1.56 19.58 12.37
C VAL A 200 -0.92 20.92 11.98
N ILE A 201 -0.10 21.50 12.87
CA ILE A 201 0.54 22.80 12.65
C ILE A 201 1.46 22.78 11.42
N ASN A 202 2.21 21.69 11.26
CA ASN A 202 3.26 21.59 10.25
C ASN A 202 2.71 21.16 8.88
N ASN A 203 1.61 20.42 8.83
CA ASN A 203 1.16 19.77 7.59
C ASN A 203 -0.17 20.29 7.04
N PHE A 204 -0.94 21.12 7.76
CA PHE A 204 -2.28 21.53 7.33
C PHE A 204 -2.47 23.06 7.26
N ILE A 205 -3.29 23.50 6.30
CA ILE A 205 -3.88 24.84 6.21
C ILE A 205 -5.40 24.74 6.29
N ASP A 206 -6.06 25.81 6.71
CA ASP A 206 -7.51 25.87 6.72
C ASP A 206 -8.11 26.03 5.32
N LYS A 207 -9.44 26.00 5.24
CA LYS A 207 -10.21 26.20 4.01
C LYS A 207 -9.94 27.54 3.31
N ASP A 208 -9.43 28.53 4.04
CA ASP A 208 -9.16 29.90 3.59
C ASP A 208 -7.65 30.09 3.27
N ASP A 209 -6.91 28.98 3.12
CA ASP A 209 -5.47 28.91 2.83
C ASP A 209 -4.57 29.53 3.90
N ARG A 210 -5.05 29.62 5.15
CA ARG A 210 -4.30 30.16 6.29
C ARG A 210 -3.64 29.03 7.07
N SER A 211 -2.44 29.30 7.56
CA SER A 211 -1.78 28.40 8.52
C SER A 211 -2.59 28.32 9.81
N ILE A 212 -2.83 27.10 10.27
CA ILE A 212 -3.52 26.87 11.54
C ILE A 212 -2.58 27.28 12.68
N SER A 213 -3.02 28.20 13.54
CA SER A 213 -2.17 28.73 14.61
C SER A 213 -2.00 27.71 15.76
N LYS A 214 -0.87 27.82 16.46
CA LYS A 214 -0.59 27.01 17.67
C LYS A 214 -1.68 27.17 18.73
N GLU A 215 -2.18 28.38 18.91
CA GLU A 215 -3.25 28.71 19.86
C GLU A 215 -4.57 28.03 19.49
N THR A 216 -4.91 28.02 18.20
CA THR A 216 -6.10 27.34 17.68
C THR A 216 -6.03 25.84 17.98
N ILE A 217 -4.89 25.21 17.69
CA ILE A 217 -4.68 23.78 17.94
C ILE A 217 -4.65 23.45 19.42
N ASN A 218 -3.98 24.27 20.24
CA ASN A 218 -3.98 24.08 21.68
C ASN A 218 -5.40 24.11 22.24
N THR A 219 -6.27 25.00 21.75
CA THR A 219 -7.66 25.09 22.19
C THR A 219 -8.46 23.80 21.93
N TYR A 220 -8.20 23.09 20.82
CA TYR A 220 -8.93 21.86 20.47
C TYR A 220 -8.41 20.60 21.19
N PHE A 221 -7.12 20.60 21.56
CA PHE A 221 -6.49 19.49 22.28
C PHE A 221 -6.40 19.73 23.79
N ASP A 222 -6.98 20.82 24.32
CA ASP A 222 -7.01 21.12 25.75
C ASP A 222 -8.12 20.31 26.45
N THR A 223 -7.70 19.31 27.23
CA THR A 223 -8.58 18.32 27.89
C THR A 223 -9.55 18.95 28.89
N ASN A 224 -9.21 20.10 29.49
CA ASN A 224 -10.05 20.77 30.49
C ASN A 224 -11.32 21.43 29.92
N LYS A 225 -11.43 21.56 28.59
CA LYS A 225 -12.63 22.08 27.90
C LYS A 225 -13.41 21.00 27.17
N GLN A 226 -12.97 19.73 27.24
CA GLN A 226 -13.57 18.63 26.48
C GLN A 226 -14.91 18.17 27.06
N ASP A 227 -15.12 18.33 28.37
CA ASP A 227 -16.38 17.96 29.04
C ASP A 227 -17.51 18.96 28.77
N GLU A 228 -17.20 20.24 28.50
CA GLU A 228 -18.23 21.28 28.33
C GLU A 228 -18.79 21.39 26.90
N LYS A 229 -18.11 20.82 25.89
CA LYS A 229 -18.47 21.00 24.47
C LYS A 229 -18.48 19.73 23.62
N ARG A 230 -18.50 18.54 24.21
CA ARG A 230 -19.06 17.36 23.52
C ARG A 230 -20.57 17.54 23.42
N ALA A 231 -21.00 18.48 22.56
CA ALA A 231 -22.35 18.47 22.05
C ALA A 231 -22.62 17.04 21.59
N LYS A 232 -23.71 16.45 22.09
CA LYS A 232 -24.19 15.09 21.81
C LYS A 232 -24.44 14.86 20.31
N LYS A 233 -23.39 14.96 19.49
CA LYS A 233 -23.41 14.59 18.09
C LYS A 233 -23.02 13.14 18.07
N LYS A 234 -23.89 12.34 17.45
CA LYS A 234 -23.62 10.93 17.17
C LYS A 234 -22.21 10.82 16.57
N PRO A 235 -21.46 9.75 16.89
CA PRO A 235 -20.18 9.46 16.25
C PRO A 235 -20.31 9.61 14.73
N ILE A 236 -19.23 10.01 14.07
CA ILE A 236 -19.18 9.96 12.60
C ILE A 236 -19.22 8.48 12.23
N GLU A 237 -20.40 7.99 11.87
CA GLU A 237 -20.60 6.68 11.27
C GLU A 237 -19.97 6.75 9.87
N LEU A 238 -18.91 5.96 9.67
CA LEU A 238 -18.47 5.64 8.32
C LEU A 238 -19.57 4.76 7.72
N PRO A 239 -20.07 5.05 6.50
CA PRO A 239 -21.10 4.23 5.89
C PRO A 239 -20.61 2.79 5.80
N ASP A 240 -21.42 1.85 6.29
CA ASP A 240 -21.20 0.41 6.17
C ASP A 240 -21.39 -0.04 4.72
N THR A 241 -20.54 0.41 3.80
CA THR A 241 -20.60 -0.03 2.38
C THR A 241 -20.02 -1.43 2.16
N TYR A 242 -20.12 -2.34 3.13
CA TYR A 242 -19.65 -3.72 2.95
C TYR A 242 -20.56 -4.83 3.48
N ASN A 243 -21.76 -4.53 4.01
CA ASN A 243 -22.63 -5.57 4.60
C ASN A 243 -24.09 -5.54 4.14
N GLU A 244 -24.37 -5.08 2.92
CA GLU A 244 -25.70 -5.29 2.30
C GLU A 244 -25.52 -5.76 0.85
N LEU A 245 -25.28 -7.06 0.69
CA LEU A 245 -25.84 -7.78 -0.44
C LEU A 245 -27.01 -8.59 0.12
N ASP A 246 -28.17 -7.99 -0.10
CA ASP A 246 -29.53 -8.47 0.07
C ASP A 246 -29.69 -9.98 -0.18
N ASP A 247 -30.17 -10.67 0.85
CA ASP A 247 -30.97 -11.88 0.73
C ASP A 247 -32.28 -11.50 0.01
N THR A 248 -32.27 -11.45 -1.32
CA THR A 248 -33.52 -11.41 -2.09
C THR A 248 -33.96 -12.82 -2.43
N GLU A 249 -34.98 -13.26 -1.70
CA GLU A 249 -35.87 -14.36 -1.97
C GLU A 249 -36.16 -14.51 -3.48
N VAL A 250 -35.95 -15.71 -4.02
CA VAL A 250 -36.62 -16.11 -5.26
C VAL A 250 -37.71 -17.11 -4.86
N GLU A 251 -38.94 -16.63 -4.95
CA GLU A 251 -40.18 -17.39 -4.83
C GLU A 251 -40.17 -18.60 -5.78
N GLU A 252 -40.40 -19.79 -5.22
CA GLU A 252 -40.86 -20.96 -5.96
C GLU A 252 -42.25 -20.65 -6.53
N THR A 253 -42.35 -20.56 -7.85
CA THR A 253 -43.64 -20.68 -8.54
C THR A 253 -43.80 -22.12 -9.04
N GLU A 254 -44.53 -22.92 -8.25
CA GLU A 254 -45.16 -24.14 -8.71
C GLU A 254 -46.28 -23.78 -9.70
N GLU A 255 -46.05 -23.94 -11.01
CA GLU A 255 -47.14 -24.14 -11.95
C GLU A 255 -47.48 -25.64 -12.01
N SER A 256 -48.38 -26.02 -11.11
CA SER A 256 -49.31 -27.12 -11.35
C SER A 256 -50.59 -26.53 -11.94
N ASN A 257 -50.99 -26.99 -13.13
CA ASN A 257 -52.33 -27.52 -13.37
C ASN A 257 -52.61 -27.88 -14.83
N SER A 258 -53.14 -29.11 -14.97
CA SER A 258 -54.11 -29.61 -15.95
C SER A 258 -53.62 -30.05 -17.32
#